data_AF-A0A9P0Q6I0-F1
#
_entry.id   AF-A0A9P0Q6I0-F1
#
_cell.length_a   1.000
_cell.length_b   1.000
_cell.length_c   1.000
_cell.angle_alpha   90.00
_cell.angle_beta   90.00
_cell.angle_gamma   90.00
#
_symmetry.space_group_name_H-M   'P 1'
#
loop_
_entity.id
_entity.type
_entity.pdbx_description
1 polymer ?
#
loop_
_entity_poly.entity_id
_entity_poly.type
_entity_poly.pdbx_seq_one_letter_code
_entity_poly.pdbx_strand_id
1 'polypeptide(L)'
;MLTYRHAMYAGDIPSLSSILSNPAFVRSFTLRRLPLCRAAFLLRQVLNGLRTGCDISIIAREELETHLKDECTVSVHSCSFKEAGCRFKGPRFALEKHLDESSQQHLSLMCGVVSKQQHQIASLKSALSRLSLNYSGTLIWKISDFAAKMAEAKSKEGMELVSPPFYTSQYGYKLQASLFPNGNGAGEDTHISVYIKILPGEYDALLRWPFAHSVSFTLFDQSTCPEKACNIVESFIPDPTWKNFQRPSREPDSLGFGFPKFVSHEMLKKRHFMKDDTMFIRVKVDPSKIVAV
;
A
#
# COMPACT_ATOMS: atom_id res chain seq x y z
N MET A 1 -18.12 43.19 -44.83
CA MET A 1 -17.28 44.24 -44.22
C MET A 1 -16.82 43.72 -42.87
N LEU A 2 -15.59 43.19 -42.80
CA LEU A 2 -14.36 43.88 -42.36
C LEU A 2 -14.37 44.06 -40.81
N THR A 3 -13.73 43.19 -40.02
CA THR A 3 -12.29 43.09 -39.66
C THR A 3 -11.74 44.18 -38.70
N TYR A 4 -11.10 43.68 -37.62
CA TYR A 4 -9.83 44.15 -36.99
C TYR A 4 -9.74 45.46 -36.17
N ARG A 5 -9.26 45.34 -34.90
CA ARG A 5 -8.01 45.92 -34.31
C ARG A 5 -8.01 45.81 -32.76
N HIS A 6 -7.01 45.16 -32.12
CA HIS A 6 -5.81 45.71 -31.41
C HIS A 6 -6.13 46.61 -30.18
N ALA A 7 -5.53 46.56 -28.98
CA ALA A 7 -4.22 46.05 -28.51
C ALA A 7 -4.10 45.99 -26.94
N MET A 8 -3.26 45.04 -26.45
CA MET A 8 -2.16 45.10 -25.44
C MET A 8 -2.30 45.47 -23.92
N TYR A 9 -1.46 44.75 -23.14
CA TYR A 9 -0.95 44.87 -21.73
C TYR A 9 -1.80 44.26 -20.60
N ALA A 10 -1.30 43.46 -19.63
CA ALA A 10 0.03 43.06 -19.13
C ALA A 10 -0.10 41.60 -18.58
N GLY A 11 0.87 40.67 -18.61
CA GLY A 11 2.26 40.73 -18.19
C GLY A 11 2.47 39.72 -17.05
N ASP A 12 2.51 38.43 -17.38
CA ASP A 12 2.70 37.29 -16.47
C ASP A 12 4.13 37.23 -15.88
N ILE A 13 4.21 36.95 -14.58
CA ILE A 13 5.44 36.71 -13.80
C ILE A 13 5.86 35.24 -13.98
N PRO A 14 7.05 34.91 -14.52
CA PRO A 14 7.53 33.53 -14.58
C PRO A 14 8.10 33.05 -13.23
N SER A 15 7.95 31.75 -12.99
CA SER A 15 8.29 31.05 -11.75
C SER A 15 9.79 30.81 -11.53
N LEU A 16 10.16 30.65 -10.25
CA LEU A 16 11.50 30.47 -9.67
C LEU A 16 12.34 29.30 -10.23
N SER A 17 11.78 28.42 -11.04
CA SER A 17 12.50 27.29 -11.64
C SER A 17 13.36 27.68 -12.86
N SER A 18 13.20 28.89 -13.40
CA SER A 18 13.89 29.36 -14.61
C SER A 18 15.19 30.14 -14.37
N ILE A 19 15.55 30.41 -13.11
CA ILE A 19 16.77 31.18 -12.73
C ILE A 19 17.99 30.27 -12.52
N LEU A 20 17.79 28.97 -12.26
CA LEU A 20 18.88 28.06 -11.86
C LEU A 20 19.55 27.29 -13.01
N SER A 21 19.21 27.57 -14.28
CA SER A 21 19.72 26.80 -15.42
C SER A 21 20.59 27.60 -16.40
N ASN A 22 21.03 28.83 -16.06
CA ASN A 22 21.85 29.65 -16.94
C ASN A 22 23.37 29.47 -16.64
N PRO A 23 24.17 28.86 -17.54
CA PRO A 23 25.60 28.63 -17.33
C PRO A 23 26.45 29.92 -17.37
N ALA A 24 25.86 31.07 -17.71
CA ALA A 24 26.55 32.36 -17.74
C ALA A 24 26.70 33.03 -16.36
N PHE A 25 26.02 32.53 -15.31
CA PHE A 25 26.13 33.09 -13.95
C PHE A 25 27.30 32.48 -13.14
N VAL A 26 27.95 31.44 -13.68
CA VAL A 26 29.01 30.66 -13.01
C VAL A 26 30.41 31.19 -13.30
N ARG A 27 30.57 32.28 -14.06
CA ARG A 27 31.89 32.85 -14.41
C ARG A 27 32.00 34.34 -14.12
N SER A 28 32.16 34.69 -12.85
CA SER A 28 33.03 35.82 -12.44
C SER A 28 33.61 35.61 -11.04
N PHE A 29 34.22 34.44 -10.81
CA PHE A 29 35.21 34.29 -9.74
C PHE A 29 36.55 34.87 -10.21
N THR A 30 36.64 36.19 -10.25
CA THR A 30 37.92 36.90 -10.31
C THR A 30 38.29 37.41 -8.92
N LEU A 31 39.35 36.81 -8.39
CA LEU A 31 40.12 37.22 -7.23
C LEU A 31 40.21 38.76 -7.07
N ARG A 32 40.11 39.17 -5.79
CA ARG A 32 40.42 40.49 -5.20
C ARG A 32 39.25 41.47 -5.04
N ARG A 33 38.56 41.35 -3.88
CA ARG A 33 38.36 42.43 -2.88
C ARG A 33 37.50 41.93 -1.71
N LEU A 34 38.17 41.47 -0.65
CA LEU A 34 37.64 41.42 0.71
C LEU A 34 37.87 42.80 1.35
N PRO A 35 36.85 43.39 1.99
CA PRO A 35 36.76 43.23 3.44
C PRO A 35 35.34 43.03 4.01
N LEU A 36 34.27 43.16 3.22
CA LEU A 36 32.90 43.21 3.76
C LEU A 36 32.32 41.83 4.15
N CYS A 37 32.58 40.76 3.40
CA CYS A 37 32.17 39.40 3.81
C CYS A 37 32.96 38.86 5.01
N ARG A 38 34.22 39.26 5.17
CA ARG A 38 35.04 38.90 6.34
C ARG A 38 34.55 39.62 7.58
N ALA A 39 34.22 40.90 7.47
CA ALA A 39 33.63 41.67 8.56
C ALA A 39 32.24 41.13 8.95
N ALA A 40 31.39 40.75 8.00
CA ALA A 40 30.08 40.16 8.29
C ALA A 40 30.17 38.78 8.96
N PHE A 41 31.11 37.93 8.56
CA PHE A 41 31.34 36.63 9.19
C PHE A 41 31.96 36.78 10.59
N LEU A 42 32.93 37.68 10.76
CA LEU A 42 33.51 38.02 12.06
C LEU A 42 32.48 38.68 12.98
N LEU A 43 31.62 39.58 12.49
CA LEU A 43 30.52 40.15 13.27
C LEU A 43 29.51 39.07 13.69
N ARG A 44 29.20 38.11 12.83
CA ARG A 44 28.30 37.00 13.17
C ARG A 44 28.92 36.05 14.19
N GLN A 45 30.23 35.82 14.12
CA GLN A 45 31.00 35.03 15.09
C GLN A 45 31.16 35.77 16.44
N VAL A 46 31.42 37.08 16.41
CA VAL A 46 31.53 37.93 17.60
C VAL A 46 30.16 38.14 18.26
N LEU A 47 29.08 38.34 17.48
CA LEU A 47 27.71 38.41 18.00
C LEU A 47 27.20 37.07 18.55
N ASN A 48 27.64 35.94 17.98
CA ASN A 48 27.34 34.62 18.54
C ASN A 48 28.16 34.37 19.82
N GLY A 49 29.45 34.70 19.85
CA GLY A 49 30.31 34.54 21.02
C GLY A 49 29.99 35.49 22.19
N LEU A 50 29.60 36.73 21.93
CA LEU A 50 29.12 37.69 22.94
C LEU A 50 27.77 37.27 23.53
N ARG A 51 26.95 36.52 22.79
CA ARG A 51 25.71 35.93 23.30
C ARG A 51 25.93 34.68 24.14
N THR A 52 27.05 33.99 23.98
CA THR A 52 27.33 32.71 24.64
C THR A 52 28.25 32.82 25.86
N GLY A 53 28.75 34.00 26.24
CA GLY A 53 29.58 34.16 27.44
C GLY A 53 30.86 33.28 27.46
N CYS A 54 31.23 32.70 26.32
CA CYS A 54 32.46 31.95 26.14
C CYS A 54 33.58 32.95 25.87
N ASP A 55 34.73 32.78 26.49
CA ASP A 55 35.88 33.66 26.22
C ASP A 55 36.43 33.36 24.81
N ILE A 56 35.95 34.14 23.84
CA ILE A 56 36.23 34.00 22.40
C ILE A 56 37.74 34.11 22.12
N SER A 57 38.52 34.63 23.07
CA SER A 57 39.96 34.83 22.96
C SER A 57 40.78 33.53 22.87
N ILE A 58 40.17 32.35 23.11
CA ILE A 58 40.88 31.06 23.21
C ILE A 58 40.57 30.08 22.06
N ILE A 59 39.53 30.30 21.24
CA ILE A 59 39.08 29.30 20.26
C ILE A 59 39.59 29.64 18.85
N ALA A 60 40.42 28.76 18.27
CA ALA A 60 40.88 28.89 16.90
C ALA A 60 39.68 28.81 15.92
N ARG A 61 39.72 29.62 14.85
CA ARG A 61 38.61 29.71 13.88
C ARG A 61 38.24 28.37 13.24
N GLU A 62 39.21 27.48 13.11
CA GLU A 62 39.10 26.14 12.52
C GLU A 62 38.39 25.16 13.47
N GLU A 63 38.46 25.42 14.77
CA GLU A 63 37.90 24.59 15.84
C GLU A 63 36.54 25.12 16.32
N LEU A 64 36.09 26.28 15.83
CA LEU A 64 34.83 26.90 16.26
C LEU A 64 33.61 26.02 15.94
N GLU A 65 33.59 25.34 14.79
CA GLU A 65 32.49 24.43 14.46
C GLU A 65 32.47 23.20 15.37
N THR A 66 33.64 22.64 15.66
CA THR A 66 33.82 21.53 16.60
C THR A 66 33.45 21.96 18.02
N HIS A 67 33.89 23.13 18.46
CA HIS A 67 33.55 23.71 19.75
C HIS A 67 32.04 23.92 19.87
N LEU A 68 31.39 24.59 18.91
CA LEU A 68 29.94 24.84 18.94
C LEU A 68 29.10 23.56 18.91
N LYS A 69 29.64 22.45 18.38
CA LYS A 69 28.96 21.17 18.28
C LYS A 69 29.21 20.27 19.50
N ASP A 70 30.45 20.23 19.98
CA ASP A 70 30.93 19.18 20.88
C ASP A 70 31.43 19.70 22.24
N GLU A 71 31.83 20.99 22.36
CA GLU A 71 32.48 21.53 23.57
C GLU A 71 31.81 22.76 24.20
N CYS A 72 30.94 23.45 23.46
CA CYS A 72 30.35 24.72 23.89
C CYS A 72 29.36 24.48 25.03
N THR A 73 29.60 25.12 26.18
CA THR A 73 28.78 24.97 27.38
C THR A 73 27.51 25.82 27.35
N VAL A 74 27.42 26.78 26.42
CA VAL A 74 26.33 27.76 26.32
C VAL A 74 25.51 27.61 25.04
N SER A 75 25.91 26.72 24.13
CA SER A 75 25.10 26.36 22.96
C SER A 75 23.76 25.77 23.41
N VAL A 76 22.66 26.33 22.90
CA VAL A 76 21.32 25.85 23.21
C VAL A 76 20.95 24.72 22.26
N HIS A 77 20.80 23.52 22.81
CA HIS A 77 20.39 22.33 22.08
C HIS A 77 18.92 22.01 22.33
N SER A 78 18.24 21.51 21.30
CA SER A 78 16.88 20.97 21.44
C SER A 78 16.94 19.52 21.88
N CYS A 79 15.97 19.08 22.69
CA CYS A 79 15.86 17.68 23.08
C CYS A 79 15.72 16.75 21.86
N SER A 80 16.35 15.58 21.90
CA SER A 80 16.28 14.55 20.85
C SER A 80 14.84 14.09 20.57
N PHE A 81 13.95 14.19 21.56
CA PHE A 81 12.53 13.84 21.43
C PHE A 81 11.66 15.00 20.91
N LYS A 82 12.24 16.05 20.30
CA LYS A 82 11.49 17.20 19.76
C LYS A 82 10.41 16.81 18.75
N GLU A 83 10.68 15.81 17.92
CA GLU A 83 9.76 15.32 16.88
C GLU A 83 8.62 14.49 17.48
N ALA A 84 8.87 13.83 18.61
CA ALA A 84 7.84 13.17 19.41
C ALA A 84 6.98 14.17 20.21
N GLY A 85 7.42 15.43 20.31
CA GLY A 85 6.66 16.52 20.93
C GLY A 85 7.32 17.19 22.15
N CYS A 86 8.55 16.81 22.51
CA CYS A 86 9.26 17.46 23.60
C CYS A 86 9.64 18.91 23.23
N ARG A 87 9.41 19.86 24.14
CA ARG A 87 9.64 21.29 23.88
C ARG A 87 10.93 21.83 24.51
N PHE A 88 11.68 20.99 25.22
CA PHE A 88 12.87 21.42 25.93
C PHE A 88 13.96 21.92 24.98
N LYS A 89 14.54 23.07 25.34
CA LYS A 89 15.74 23.65 24.73
C LYS A 89 16.59 24.26 25.82
N GLY A 90 17.88 23.96 25.84
CA GLY A 90 18.78 24.48 26.87
C GLY A 90 20.25 24.18 26.61
N PRO A 91 21.16 24.73 27.44
CA PRO A 91 22.58 24.39 27.40
C PRO A 91 22.81 22.91 27.71
N ARG A 92 23.97 22.37 27.32
CA ARG A 92 24.29 20.94 27.39
C ARG A 92 24.06 20.32 28.78
N PHE A 93 24.52 20.98 29.84
CA PHE A 93 24.35 20.49 31.22
C PHE A 93 22.87 20.38 31.63
N ALA A 94 22.04 21.33 31.20
CA ALA A 94 20.61 21.32 31.50
C ALA A 94 19.87 20.30 30.64
N LEU A 95 20.34 20.07 29.41
CA LEU A 95 19.81 19.04 28.51
C LEU A 95 20.09 17.63 29.06
N GLU A 96 21.30 17.35 29.53
CA GLU A 96 21.65 16.06 30.13
C GLU A 96 20.77 15.77 31.36
N LYS A 97 20.66 16.74 32.28
CA LYS A 97 19.75 16.63 33.42
C LYS A 97 18.29 16.42 33.02
N HIS A 98 17.81 17.16 32.01
CA HIS A 98 16.46 17.00 31.48
C HIS A 98 16.20 15.60 30.90
N LEU A 99 17.16 15.02 30.18
CA LEU A 99 17.02 13.69 29.58
C LEU A 99 16.82 12.61 30.65
N ASP A 100 17.55 12.70 31.76
CA ASP A 100 17.42 11.77 32.89
C ASP A 100 16.08 11.95 33.64
N GLU A 101 15.76 13.19 34.03
CA GLU A 101 14.56 13.50 34.83
C GLU A 101 13.25 13.34 34.04
N SER A 102 13.27 13.56 32.73
CA SER A 102 12.08 13.52 31.86
C SER A 102 11.95 12.21 31.08
N SER A 103 12.70 11.17 31.44
CA SER A 103 12.68 9.86 30.77
C SER A 103 11.28 9.24 30.68
N GLN A 104 10.48 9.31 31.76
CA GLN A 104 9.08 8.84 31.76
C GLN A 104 8.19 9.62 30.79
N GLN A 105 8.38 10.95 30.72
CA GLN A 105 7.65 11.80 29.78
C GLN A 105 8.03 11.47 28.33
N HIS A 106 9.32 11.30 28.05
CA HIS A 106 9.80 10.89 26.73
C HIS A 106 9.26 9.52 26.32
N LEU A 107 9.22 8.55 27.23
CA LEU A 107 8.61 7.25 26.97
C LEU A 107 7.13 7.37 26.61
N SER A 108 6.37 8.18 27.34
CA SER A 108 4.95 8.46 27.04
C SER A 108 4.76 9.10 25.67
N LEU A 109 5.61 10.07 25.29
CA LEU A 109 5.59 10.67 23.96
C LEU A 109 5.87 9.63 22.87
N MET A 110 6.86 8.76 23.07
CA MET A 110 7.18 7.69 22.12
C MET A 110 6.04 6.66 21.99
N CYS A 111 5.41 6.26 23.09
CA CYS A 111 4.21 5.42 23.06
C CYS A 111 3.08 6.08 22.24
N GLY A 112 2.91 7.40 22.38
CA GLY A 112 1.95 8.17 21.59
C GLY A 112 2.29 8.19 20.10
N VAL A 113 3.56 8.34 19.73
CA VAL A 113 4.02 8.27 18.33
C VAL A 113 3.77 6.88 17.75
N VAL A 114 4.16 5.81 18.46
CA VAL A 114 3.94 4.43 18.02
C VAL A 114 2.45 4.15 17.82
N SER A 115 1.60 4.58 18.76
CA SER A 115 0.15 4.43 18.64
C SER A 115 -0.38 5.17 17.41
N LYS A 116 0.03 6.42 17.18
CA LYS A 116 -0.38 7.19 15.98
C LYS A 116 0.08 6.52 14.69
N GLN A 117 1.33 6.04 14.65
CA GLN A 117 1.85 5.30 13.50
C GLN A 117 1.06 4.03 13.24
N GLN A 118 0.69 3.28 14.28
CA GLN A 118 -0.15 2.08 14.15
C GLN A 118 -1.52 2.40 13.54
N HIS A 119 -2.15 3.50 13.95
CA HIS A 119 -3.41 3.97 13.36
C HIS A 119 -3.24 4.39 11.89
N GLN A 120 -2.16 5.11 11.57
CA GLN A 120 -1.86 5.50 10.18
C GLN A 120 -1.62 4.29 9.29
N ILE A 121 -0.85 3.29 9.76
CA ILE A 121 -0.61 2.03 9.04
C ILE A 121 -1.93 1.29 8.82
N ALA A 122 -2.80 1.21 9.82
CA ALA A 122 -4.10 0.57 9.68
C ALA A 122 -4.98 1.29 8.64
N SER A 123 -5.01 2.62 8.67
CA SER A 123 -5.75 3.43 7.70
C SER A 123 -5.21 3.27 6.28
N LEU A 124 -3.89 3.30 6.11
CA LEU A 124 -3.24 3.07 4.81
C LEU A 124 -3.48 1.67 4.27
N LYS A 125 -3.40 0.63 5.11
CA LYS A 125 -3.75 -0.74 4.72
C LYS A 125 -5.20 -0.84 4.25
N SER A 126 -6.13 -0.18 4.96
CA SER A 126 -7.54 -0.11 4.54
C SER A 126 -7.71 0.61 3.20
N ALA A 127 -7.03 1.75 3.00
CA ALA A 127 -7.08 2.50 1.76
C ALA A 127 -6.50 1.71 0.57
N LEU A 128 -5.35 1.06 0.77
CA LEU A 128 -4.73 0.19 -0.23
C LEU A 128 -5.66 -0.97 -0.60
N SER A 129 -6.27 -1.61 0.40
CA SER A 129 -7.24 -2.68 0.18
C SER A 129 -8.40 -2.20 -0.69
N ARG A 130 -8.96 -1.01 -0.44
CA ARG A 130 -10.02 -0.43 -1.27
C ARG A 130 -9.57 -0.13 -2.70
N LEU A 131 -8.38 0.42 -2.89
CA LEU A 131 -7.83 0.73 -4.21
C LEU A 131 -7.53 -0.53 -5.04
N SER A 132 -7.22 -1.64 -4.37
CA SER A 132 -6.97 -2.93 -5.03
C SER A 132 -8.24 -3.69 -5.44
N LEU A 133 -9.43 -3.17 -5.11
CA LEU A 133 -10.69 -3.84 -5.42
C LEU A 133 -10.96 -3.82 -6.91
N ASN A 134 -11.31 -4.99 -7.42
CA ASN A 134 -11.75 -5.18 -8.80
C ASN A 134 -13.28 -5.03 -8.87
N TYR A 135 -13.78 -4.21 -9.80
CA TYR A 135 -15.21 -3.91 -9.99
C TYR A 135 -15.74 -4.35 -11.35
N SER A 136 -14.99 -5.17 -12.09
CA SER A 136 -15.35 -5.60 -13.45
C SER A 136 -16.31 -6.80 -13.49
N GLY A 137 -16.60 -7.41 -12.34
CA GLY A 137 -17.30 -8.70 -12.27
C GLY A 137 -16.47 -9.89 -12.78
N THR A 138 -15.20 -9.69 -13.13
CA THR A 138 -14.28 -10.77 -13.52
C THR A 138 -13.02 -10.72 -12.68
N LEU A 139 -12.83 -11.72 -11.83
CA LEU A 139 -11.57 -11.95 -11.11
C LEU A 139 -10.68 -12.89 -11.92
N ILE A 140 -9.41 -12.51 -12.12
CA ILE A 140 -8.34 -13.44 -12.54
C ILE A 140 -7.43 -13.67 -11.34
N TRP A 141 -7.49 -14.86 -10.77
CA TRP A 141 -6.75 -15.23 -9.59
C TRP A 141 -5.51 -16.04 -9.97
N LYS A 142 -4.34 -15.43 -9.76
CA LYS A 142 -3.04 -16.09 -9.85
C LYS A 142 -2.73 -16.80 -8.53
N ILE A 143 -2.45 -18.09 -8.60
CA ILE A 143 -2.03 -18.91 -7.45
C ILE A 143 -0.62 -19.43 -7.75
N SER A 144 0.39 -18.74 -7.24
CA SER A 144 1.80 -19.16 -7.29
C SER A 144 2.12 -20.17 -6.18
N ASP A 145 3.33 -20.75 -6.20
CA ASP A 145 3.85 -21.63 -5.16
C ASP A 145 2.91 -22.81 -4.86
N PHE A 146 2.28 -23.34 -5.93
CA PHE A 146 1.20 -24.31 -5.81
C PHE A 146 1.69 -25.65 -5.24
N ALA A 147 2.92 -26.07 -5.57
CA ALA A 147 3.50 -27.30 -5.03
C ALA A 147 3.59 -27.27 -3.50
N ALA A 148 4.03 -26.14 -2.93
CA ALA A 148 4.08 -25.94 -1.48
C ALA A 148 2.67 -25.94 -0.87
N LYS A 149 1.72 -25.24 -1.49
CA LYS A 149 0.31 -25.19 -1.04
C LYS A 149 -0.36 -26.56 -1.11
N MET A 150 -0.05 -27.35 -2.13
CA MET A 150 -0.56 -28.73 -2.26
C MET A 150 0.03 -29.65 -1.19
N ALA A 151 1.32 -29.54 -0.90
CA ALA A 151 1.96 -30.30 0.18
C ALA A 151 1.34 -29.94 1.54
N GLU A 152 1.12 -28.65 1.81
CA GLU A 152 0.45 -28.19 3.01
C GLU A 152 -0.99 -28.73 3.08
N ALA A 153 -1.75 -28.66 1.99
CA ALA A 153 -3.14 -29.13 1.92
C ALA A 153 -3.29 -30.64 2.14
N LYS A 154 -2.24 -31.43 1.86
CA LYS A 154 -2.22 -32.87 2.17
C LYS A 154 -1.88 -33.16 3.63
N SER A 155 -1.13 -32.26 4.27
CA SER A 155 -0.76 -32.39 5.69
C SER A 155 -1.82 -31.86 6.63
N LYS A 156 -2.64 -30.91 6.16
CA LYS A 156 -3.64 -30.19 6.95
C LYS A 156 -5.00 -30.32 6.30
N GLU A 157 -5.89 -31.03 6.98
CA GLU A 157 -7.29 -31.18 6.58
C GLU A 157 -7.96 -29.79 6.46
N GLY A 158 -8.76 -29.62 5.40
CA GLY A 158 -9.53 -28.39 5.18
C GLY A 158 -8.70 -27.15 4.83
N MET A 159 -7.46 -27.28 4.32
CA MET A 159 -6.69 -26.13 3.86
C MET A 159 -7.39 -25.39 2.71
N GLU A 160 -7.89 -24.19 3.01
CA GLU A 160 -8.57 -23.30 2.07
C GLU A 160 -7.64 -22.16 1.64
N LEU A 161 -7.48 -21.99 0.33
CA LEU A 161 -6.93 -20.79 -0.26
C LEU A 161 -8.06 -19.81 -0.56
N VAL A 162 -7.86 -18.54 -0.24
CA VAL A 162 -8.88 -17.51 -0.39
C VAL A 162 -8.38 -16.40 -1.31
N SER A 163 -9.19 -16.03 -2.28
CA SER A 163 -8.89 -14.94 -3.21
C SER A 163 -9.10 -13.55 -2.58
N PRO A 164 -8.48 -12.50 -3.14
CA PRO A 164 -8.88 -11.13 -2.83
C PRO A 164 -10.37 -10.92 -3.15
N PRO A 165 -11.10 -10.16 -2.31
CA PRO A 165 -12.50 -9.86 -2.61
C PRO A 165 -12.61 -8.99 -3.87
N PHE A 166 -13.68 -9.19 -4.62
CA PHE A 166 -13.99 -8.43 -5.82
C PHE A 166 -15.48 -8.13 -5.89
N TYR A 167 -15.85 -7.15 -6.70
CA TYR A 167 -17.22 -6.71 -6.91
C TYR A 167 -17.72 -7.09 -8.29
N THR A 168 -19.01 -7.40 -8.38
CA THR A 168 -19.68 -7.68 -9.67
C THR A 168 -19.79 -6.43 -10.56
N SER A 169 -19.81 -5.24 -9.96
CA SER A 169 -19.82 -3.93 -10.62
C SER A 169 -19.42 -2.84 -9.61
N GLN A 170 -19.25 -1.58 -10.03
CA GLN A 170 -18.84 -0.46 -9.15
C GLN A 170 -19.71 -0.35 -7.87
N TYR A 171 -21.00 -0.68 -7.97
CA TYR A 171 -21.96 -0.65 -6.87
C TYR A 171 -22.63 -2.02 -6.66
N GLY A 172 -21.92 -3.10 -7.01
CA GLY A 172 -22.46 -4.46 -7.07
C GLY A 172 -22.28 -5.29 -5.81
N TYR A 173 -22.50 -6.59 -5.94
CA TYR A 173 -22.28 -7.56 -4.88
C TYR A 173 -20.79 -7.75 -4.64
N LYS A 174 -20.39 -7.89 -3.37
CA LYS A 174 -19.03 -8.25 -2.99
C LYS A 174 -18.91 -9.77 -2.91
N LEU A 175 -17.92 -10.32 -3.60
CA LEU A 175 -17.70 -11.76 -3.72
C LEU A 175 -16.28 -12.12 -3.33
N GLN A 176 -16.09 -13.38 -2.93
CA GLN A 176 -14.78 -13.96 -2.66
C GLN A 176 -14.78 -15.43 -3.07
N ALA A 177 -13.82 -15.80 -3.91
CA ALA A 177 -13.61 -17.18 -4.31
C ALA A 177 -12.67 -17.90 -3.36
N SER A 178 -12.87 -19.20 -3.23
CA SER A 178 -12.09 -20.12 -2.42
C SER A 178 -11.67 -21.34 -3.22
N LEU A 179 -10.51 -21.90 -2.92
CA LEU A 179 -9.98 -23.10 -3.55
C LEU A 179 -9.37 -24.03 -2.50
N PHE A 180 -9.68 -25.32 -2.62
CA PHE A 180 -9.07 -26.39 -1.82
C PHE A 180 -8.14 -27.19 -2.74
N PRO A 181 -6.79 -27.07 -2.61
CA PRO A 181 -5.86 -27.74 -3.50
C PRO A 181 -6.01 -29.27 -3.46
N ASN A 182 -6.17 -29.82 -2.25
CA ASN A 182 -6.36 -31.25 -2.03
C ASN A 182 -7.84 -31.65 -1.94
N GLY A 183 -8.74 -30.77 -2.42
CA GLY A 183 -10.18 -31.03 -2.46
C GLY A 183 -10.88 -30.87 -1.11
N ASN A 184 -12.21 -30.94 -1.16
CA ASN A 184 -13.11 -30.92 0.00
C ASN A 184 -14.34 -31.76 -0.33
N GLY A 185 -14.95 -32.39 0.68
CA GLY A 185 -16.17 -33.16 0.58
C GLY A 185 -16.04 -34.27 -0.45
N ALA A 186 -16.94 -34.30 -1.44
CA ALA A 186 -16.92 -35.36 -2.45
C ALA A 186 -15.64 -35.40 -3.31
N GLY A 187 -14.86 -34.32 -3.37
CA GLY A 187 -13.62 -34.23 -4.17
C GLY A 187 -12.34 -34.32 -3.36
N GLU A 188 -12.43 -34.58 -2.06
CA GLU A 188 -11.28 -34.73 -1.17
C GLU A 188 -10.27 -35.76 -1.70
N ASP A 189 -8.98 -35.45 -1.54
CA ASP A 189 -7.79 -36.20 -1.98
C ASP A 189 -7.66 -36.51 -3.48
N THR A 190 -8.65 -36.13 -4.29
CA THR A 190 -8.75 -36.58 -5.69
C THR A 190 -8.89 -35.43 -6.68
N HIS A 191 -9.46 -34.31 -6.23
CA HIS A 191 -9.76 -33.14 -7.06
C HIS A 191 -9.28 -31.86 -6.40
N ILE A 192 -9.18 -30.79 -7.19
CA ILE A 192 -9.27 -29.43 -6.67
C ILE A 192 -10.76 -29.09 -6.56
N SER A 193 -11.13 -28.44 -5.46
CA SER A 193 -12.48 -27.90 -5.27
C SER A 193 -12.45 -26.38 -5.33
N VAL A 194 -13.48 -25.77 -5.92
CA VAL A 194 -13.62 -24.30 -5.98
C VAL A 194 -15.00 -23.86 -5.52
N TYR A 195 -15.06 -22.73 -4.82
CA TYR A 195 -16.29 -22.16 -4.27
C TYR A 195 -16.33 -20.65 -4.41
N ILE A 196 -17.53 -20.08 -4.36
CA ILE A 196 -17.78 -18.65 -4.29
C ILE A 196 -18.68 -18.36 -3.09
N LYS A 197 -18.35 -17.32 -2.33
CA LYS A 197 -19.21 -16.77 -1.28
C LYS A 197 -19.51 -15.31 -1.52
N ILE A 198 -20.70 -14.90 -1.12
CA ILE A 198 -21.09 -13.50 -1.07
C ILE A 198 -20.64 -12.93 0.28
N LEU A 199 -19.91 -11.84 0.24
CA LEU A 199 -19.47 -11.12 1.44
C LEU A 199 -20.37 -9.92 1.69
N PRO A 200 -20.51 -9.47 2.95
CA PRO A 200 -21.15 -8.20 3.25
C PRO A 200 -20.52 -7.05 2.45
N GLY A 201 -21.35 -6.40 1.63
CA GLY A 201 -21.00 -5.28 0.78
C GLY A 201 -21.57 -3.96 1.30
N GLU A 202 -20.95 -2.86 0.88
CA GLU A 202 -21.39 -1.49 1.22
C GLU A 202 -22.76 -1.16 0.61
N TYR A 203 -23.08 -1.76 -0.54
CA TYR A 203 -24.29 -1.47 -1.32
C TYR A 203 -25.39 -2.51 -1.14
N ASP A 204 -25.26 -3.47 -0.21
CA ASP A 204 -26.20 -4.60 -0.05
C ASP A 204 -27.66 -4.17 0.16
N ALA A 205 -27.89 -2.98 0.72
CA ALA A 205 -29.22 -2.41 0.92
C ALA A 205 -29.92 -1.97 -0.39
N LEU A 206 -29.15 -1.72 -1.45
CA LEU A 206 -29.64 -1.27 -2.76
C LEU A 206 -29.76 -2.44 -3.76
N LEU A 207 -29.15 -3.58 -3.45
CA LEU A 207 -29.09 -4.74 -4.34
C LEU A 207 -30.34 -5.61 -4.21
N ARG A 208 -30.67 -6.33 -5.29
CA ARG A 208 -31.76 -7.31 -5.29
C ARG A 208 -31.31 -8.60 -4.60
N TRP A 209 -32.22 -9.24 -3.87
CA TRP A 209 -31.97 -10.50 -3.21
C TRP A 209 -33.09 -11.50 -3.49
N PRO A 210 -32.81 -12.80 -3.60
CA PRO A 210 -31.47 -13.43 -3.53
C PRO A 210 -30.58 -13.11 -4.75
N PHE A 211 -29.27 -13.33 -4.61
CA PHE A 211 -28.32 -13.19 -5.71
C PHE A 211 -28.67 -14.17 -6.84
N ALA A 212 -28.75 -13.68 -8.07
CA ALA A 212 -29.27 -14.44 -9.22
C ALA A 212 -28.42 -14.28 -10.50
N HIS A 213 -27.19 -13.76 -10.38
CA HIS A 213 -26.28 -13.64 -11.52
C HIS A 213 -25.58 -14.97 -11.78
N SER A 214 -25.36 -15.29 -13.05
CA SER A 214 -24.64 -16.51 -13.40
C SER A 214 -23.18 -16.38 -13.00
N VAL A 215 -22.59 -17.48 -12.51
CA VAL A 215 -21.19 -17.52 -12.09
C VAL A 215 -20.49 -18.61 -12.87
N SER A 216 -19.32 -18.29 -13.41
CA SER A 216 -18.46 -19.23 -14.13
C SER A 216 -17.06 -19.24 -13.55
N PHE A 217 -16.54 -20.44 -13.30
CA PHE A 217 -15.15 -20.71 -12.98
C PHE A 217 -14.45 -21.17 -14.24
N THR A 218 -13.24 -20.68 -14.50
CA THR A 218 -12.40 -21.15 -15.60
C THR A 218 -11.00 -21.43 -15.07
N LEU A 219 -10.52 -22.66 -15.22
CA LEU A 219 -9.10 -22.99 -15.06
C LEU A 219 -8.42 -22.86 -16.42
N PHE A 220 -7.40 -22.01 -16.50
CA PHE A 220 -6.71 -21.73 -17.75
C PHE A 220 -5.68 -22.80 -18.11
N ASP A 221 -5.74 -23.29 -19.34
CA ASP A 221 -4.65 -24.04 -19.98
C ASP A 221 -3.61 -23.04 -20.50
N GLN A 222 -2.42 -23.02 -19.90
CA GLN A 222 -1.35 -22.06 -20.17
C GLN A 222 -0.46 -22.49 -21.35
N SER A 223 -1.06 -23.14 -22.34
CA SER A 223 -0.39 -23.54 -23.57
C SER A 223 0.24 -22.32 -24.27
N THR A 224 1.42 -22.50 -24.86
CA THR A 224 2.13 -21.46 -25.60
C THR A 224 1.40 -21.04 -26.88
N CYS A 225 0.47 -21.87 -27.37
CA CYS A 225 -0.43 -21.56 -28.49
C CYS A 225 -1.85 -21.37 -27.94
N PRO A 226 -2.33 -20.12 -27.74
CA PRO A 226 -3.63 -19.84 -27.12
C PRO A 226 -4.83 -20.51 -27.82
N GLU A 227 -4.76 -20.66 -29.14
CA GLU A 227 -5.83 -21.29 -29.92
C GLU A 227 -6.00 -22.80 -29.64
N LYS A 228 -4.97 -23.44 -29.09
CA LYS A 228 -4.99 -24.86 -28.69
C LYS A 228 -5.29 -25.05 -27.21
N ALA A 229 -5.40 -23.96 -26.44
CA ALA A 229 -5.65 -24.01 -25.01
C ALA A 229 -7.04 -24.59 -24.74
N CYS A 230 -7.11 -25.66 -23.95
CA CYS A 230 -8.36 -26.27 -23.54
C CYS A 230 -8.63 -25.93 -22.07
N ASN A 231 -9.23 -24.76 -21.85
CA ASN A 231 -9.64 -24.35 -20.50
C ASN A 231 -10.74 -25.26 -19.97
N ILE A 232 -10.76 -25.49 -18.65
CA ILE A 232 -11.87 -26.16 -17.98
C ILE A 232 -12.81 -25.08 -17.46
N VAL A 233 -14.08 -25.17 -17.82
CA VAL A 233 -15.11 -24.21 -17.41
C VAL A 233 -16.23 -24.96 -16.70
N GLU A 234 -16.60 -24.49 -15.52
CA GLU A 234 -17.81 -24.92 -14.81
C GLU A 234 -18.62 -23.69 -14.45
N SER A 235 -19.92 -23.72 -14.68
CA SER A 235 -20.79 -22.58 -14.44
C SER A 235 -22.14 -23.00 -13.86
N PHE A 236 -22.76 -22.07 -13.13
CA PHE A 236 -24.07 -22.29 -12.55
C PHE A 236 -24.87 -21.00 -12.50
N ILE A 237 -26.19 -21.16 -12.43
CA ILE A 237 -27.12 -20.07 -12.07
C ILE A 237 -27.57 -20.35 -10.64
N PRO A 238 -27.39 -19.41 -9.71
CA PRO A 238 -27.89 -19.55 -8.34
C PRO A 238 -29.40 -19.81 -8.32
N ASP A 239 -29.80 -20.89 -7.66
CA ASP A 239 -31.21 -21.12 -7.36
C ASP A 239 -31.67 -20.18 -6.22
N PRO A 240 -32.82 -19.50 -6.34
CA PRO A 240 -33.33 -18.60 -5.31
C PRO A 240 -33.57 -19.26 -3.94
N THR A 241 -33.74 -20.57 -3.88
CA THR A 241 -33.97 -21.34 -2.65
C THR A 241 -32.67 -21.63 -1.89
N TRP A 242 -31.51 -21.45 -2.53
CA TRP A 242 -30.22 -21.72 -1.91
C TRP A 242 -29.89 -20.66 -0.86
N LYS A 243 -29.61 -21.11 0.37
CA LYS A 243 -29.31 -20.24 1.51
C LYS A 243 -28.04 -19.40 1.31
N ASN A 244 -27.05 -19.95 0.60
CA ASN A 244 -25.75 -19.32 0.35
C ASN A 244 -25.84 -18.04 -0.52
N PHE A 245 -26.98 -17.82 -1.18
CA PHE A 245 -27.22 -16.69 -2.08
C PHE A 245 -28.26 -15.69 -1.54
N GLN A 246 -28.69 -15.88 -0.28
CA GLN A 246 -29.47 -14.89 0.44
C GLN A 246 -28.57 -13.70 0.82
N ARG A 247 -29.21 -12.61 1.24
CA ARG A 247 -28.48 -11.44 1.75
C ARG A 247 -27.58 -11.85 2.92
N PRO A 248 -26.25 -11.63 2.85
CA PRO A 248 -25.35 -12.08 3.90
C PRO A 248 -25.67 -11.32 5.20
N SER A 249 -25.78 -12.08 6.29
CA SER A 249 -25.76 -11.53 7.65
C SER A 249 -24.31 -11.28 8.07
N ARG A 250 -24.09 -10.71 9.27
CA ARG A 250 -22.74 -10.53 9.81
C ARG A 250 -22.09 -11.84 10.28
N GLU A 251 -22.76 -12.98 10.16
CA GLU A 251 -22.25 -14.27 10.64
C GLU A 251 -21.40 -14.98 9.57
N PRO A 252 -20.24 -15.55 9.94
CA PRO A 252 -19.14 -15.72 8.99
C PRO A 252 -19.04 -17.11 8.33
N ASP A 253 -19.87 -18.08 8.71
CA ASP A 253 -19.45 -19.49 8.65
C ASP A 253 -20.22 -20.40 7.66
N SER A 254 -20.98 -19.85 6.72
CA SER A 254 -21.51 -20.71 5.64
C SER A 254 -20.45 -20.93 4.57
N LEU A 255 -20.06 -22.19 4.33
CA LEU A 255 -19.27 -22.58 3.16
C LEU A 255 -19.96 -22.04 1.89
N GLY A 256 -19.17 -21.46 0.98
CA GLY A 256 -19.68 -20.95 -0.29
C GLY A 256 -20.31 -22.05 -1.16
N PHE A 257 -20.95 -21.67 -2.25
CA PHE A 257 -21.42 -22.65 -3.25
C PHE A 257 -20.35 -22.85 -4.33
N GLY A 258 -20.24 -24.07 -4.86
CA GLY A 258 -19.28 -24.36 -5.91
C GLY A 258 -19.19 -25.84 -6.24
N PHE A 259 -18.02 -26.25 -6.70
CA PHE A 259 -17.78 -27.55 -7.30
C PHE A 259 -16.72 -28.31 -6.50
N PRO A 260 -17.14 -29.30 -5.67
CA PRO A 260 -16.22 -30.17 -4.95
C PRO A 260 -15.28 -30.93 -5.89
N LYS A 261 -15.77 -31.35 -7.05
CA LYS A 261 -15.01 -32.08 -8.08
C LYS A 261 -14.75 -31.21 -9.31
N PHE A 262 -14.15 -30.03 -9.14
CA PHE A 262 -13.94 -29.09 -10.26
C PHE A 262 -12.94 -29.62 -11.29
N VAL A 263 -11.79 -30.13 -10.85
CA VAL A 263 -10.80 -30.76 -11.74
C VAL A 263 -10.03 -31.84 -10.98
N SER A 264 -9.85 -33.02 -11.58
CA SER A 264 -9.10 -34.09 -10.93
C SER A 264 -7.60 -33.81 -10.94
N HIS A 265 -6.88 -34.31 -9.93
CA HIS A 265 -5.41 -34.19 -9.89
C HIS A 265 -4.74 -34.89 -11.07
N GLU A 266 -5.35 -35.93 -11.61
CA GLU A 266 -4.89 -36.57 -12.84
C GLU A 266 -5.04 -35.65 -14.06
N MET A 267 -6.19 -34.96 -14.19
CA MET A 267 -6.43 -34.04 -15.30
C MET A 267 -5.45 -32.85 -15.29
N LEU A 268 -5.09 -32.36 -14.10
CA LEU A 268 -4.08 -31.30 -13.95
C LEU A 268 -2.74 -31.64 -14.60
N LYS A 269 -2.37 -32.93 -14.61
CA LYS A 269 -1.11 -33.43 -15.19
C LYS A 269 -1.17 -33.63 -16.71
N LYS A 270 -2.37 -33.63 -17.31
CA LYS A 270 -2.57 -33.95 -18.74
C LYS A 270 -2.38 -32.77 -19.69
N ARG A 271 -2.38 -31.53 -19.17
CA ARG A 271 -2.35 -30.28 -19.95
C ARG A 271 -1.50 -29.22 -19.22
N HIS A 272 -1.36 -28.03 -19.81
CA HIS A 272 -0.54 -26.95 -19.25
C HIS A 272 -1.30 -26.07 -18.25
N PHE A 273 -2.13 -26.68 -17.37
CA PHE A 273 -2.85 -25.93 -16.34
C PHE A 273 -1.91 -25.33 -15.28
N MET A 274 -0.75 -25.96 -15.08
CA MET A 274 0.33 -25.52 -14.19
C MET A 274 1.55 -25.12 -15.03
N LYS A 275 2.08 -23.92 -14.80
CA LYS A 275 3.33 -23.44 -15.41
C LYS A 275 4.08 -22.56 -14.42
N ASP A 276 5.39 -22.74 -14.29
CA ASP A 276 6.24 -21.99 -13.34
C ASP A 276 5.64 -21.99 -11.91
N ASP A 277 5.25 -23.18 -11.45
CA ASP A 277 4.54 -23.44 -10.18
C ASP A 277 3.32 -22.53 -9.92
N THR A 278 2.66 -22.10 -11.00
CA THR A 278 1.55 -21.17 -10.98
C THR A 278 0.34 -21.72 -11.75
N MET A 279 -0.85 -21.54 -11.18
CA MET A 279 -2.13 -21.68 -11.90
C MET A 279 -2.92 -20.37 -11.93
N PHE A 280 -3.83 -20.28 -12.90
CA PHE A 280 -4.76 -19.17 -13.03
C PHE A 280 -6.20 -19.67 -13.06
N ILE A 281 -7.02 -19.10 -12.18
CA ILE A 281 -8.47 -19.33 -12.14
C ILE A 281 -9.18 -18.01 -12.41
N ARG A 282 -10.09 -18.01 -13.38
CA ARG A 282 -11.04 -16.92 -13.57
C ARG A 282 -12.32 -17.22 -12.84
N VAL A 283 -12.86 -16.22 -12.17
CA VAL A 283 -14.27 -16.20 -11.75
C VAL A 283 -14.94 -15.04 -12.47
N LYS A 284 -15.92 -15.34 -13.32
CA LYS A 284 -16.70 -14.32 -14.03
C LYS A 284 -18.16 -14.41 -13.60
N VAL A 285 -18.72 -13.26 -13.25
CA VAL A 285 -20.13 -13.09 -12.97
C VAL A 285 -20.78 -12.34 -14.11
N ASP A 286 -21.83 -12.93 -14.69
CA ASP A 286 -22.62 -12.30 -15.74
C ASP A 286 -24.00 -11.91 -15.17
N PRO A 287 -24.38 -10.62 -15.22
CA PRO A 287 -25.73 -10.17 -14.86
C PRO A 287 -26.81 -10.83 -15.73
N SER A 288 -26.44 -11.28 -16.93
CA SER A 288 -27.30 -12.01 -17.85
C SER A 288 -27.43 -13.48 -17.40
N LYS A 289 -28.65 -14.03 -17.47
CA LYS A 289 -28.94 -15.45 -17.16
C LYS A 289 -28.44 -16.41 -18.26
N ILE A 290 -27.30 -16.14 -18.86
CA ILE A 290 -26.72 -16.96 -19.93
C ILE A 290 -25.66 -17.86 -19.30
N VAL A 291 -25.82 -19.17 -19.47
CA VAL A 291 -24.84 -20.18 -19.03
C VAL A 291 -23.87 -20.41 -20.19
N ALA A 292 -22.58 -20.21 -19.95
CA ALA A 292 -21.55 -20.66 -20.87
C ALA A 292 -21.31 -22.16 -20.61
N VAL A 293 -21.63 -22.99 -21.60
CA VAL A 293 -21.33 -24.43 -21.65
C VAL A 293 -20.00 -24.63 -22.35
#